data_AF-A0A0W7TLV1-F1
#
_entry.id   AF-A0A0W7TLV1-F1
#
_cell.length_a   1.000
_cell.length_b   1.000
_cell.length_c   1.000
_cell.angle_alpha   90.00
_cell.angle_beta   90.00
_cell.angle_gamma   90.00
#
_symmetry.space_group_name_H-M   'P 1'
#
loop_
_entity.id
_entity.type
_entity.pdbx_description
1 polymer ?
#
loop_
_entity_poly.entity_id
_entity_poly.type
_entity_poly.pdbx_seq_one_letter_code
_entity_poly.pdbx_strand_id
1 'polypeptide(L)' 'MDTQKFPPCPYCGSTEMRTGFQTYEATVKKQRGSMMGGSALQHLFCGRCGMVVASRVLRPETFDSAAGRW' A
#
# COMPACT_ATOMS: atom_id res chain seq x y z
N MET A 1 7.28 16.08 13.16
CA MET A 1 6.42 15.22 12.33
C MET A 1 6.41 15.81 10.94
N ASP A 2 7.24 15.29 10.03
CA ASP A 2 7.22 15.68 8.62
C ASP A 2 5.83 15.39 8.07
N THR A 3 5.06 16.45 7.84
CA THR A 3 3.78 16.34 7.16
C THR A 3 4.12 16.13 5.69
N GLN A 4 4.36 14.89 5.30
CA GLN A 4 4.51 14.52 3.89
C GLN A 4 3.22 14.96 3.18
N LYS A 5 3.27 16.13 2.53
CA LYS A 5 2.15 16.67 1.77
C LYS A 5 2.01 15.82 0.52
N PHE A 6 1.07 14.88 0.55
CA PHE A 6 0.65 14.19 -0.66
C PHE A 6 0.13 15.21 -1.68
N PRO A 7 0.36 14.98 -2.98
CA PRO A 7 -0.26 15.81 -4.00
C PRO A 7 -1.80 15.75 -3.87
N PRO A 8 -2.53 16.79 -4.34
CA PRO A 8 -3.99 16.76 -4.37
C PRO A 8 -4.51 15.52 -5.09
N CYS A 9 -5.69 15.05 -4.68
CA CYS A 9 -6.36 13.91 -5.31
C CYS A 9 -6.50 14.15 -6.82
N PRO A 10 -5.96 13.26 -7.68
CA PRO A 10 -6.00 13.45 -9.14
C PRO A 10 -7.41 13.31 -9.71
N TYR A 11 -8.37 12.77 -8.93
CA TYR A 11 -9.74 12.55 -9.38
C TYR A 11 -10.69 13.71 -9.06
N CYS A 12 -10.46 14.44 -7.96
CA CYS A 12 -11.38 15.49 -7.50
C CYS A 12 -10.71 16.79 -7.02
N GLY A 13 -9.38 16.87 -7.08
CA GLY A 13 -8.59 18.04 -6.66
C GLY A 13 -8.51 18.29 -5.15
N SER A 14 -9.15 17.47 -4.31
CA SER A 14 -9.11 17.64 -2.85
C SER A 14 -7.72 17.38 -2.28
N THR A 15 -7.30 18.17 -1.30
CA THR A 15 -6.08 17.92 -0.50
C THR A 15 -6.35 17.05 0.74
N GLU A 16 -7.60 16.66 0.97
CA GLU A 16 -7.98 15.80 2.10
C GLU A 16 -7.58 14.35 1.82
N MET A 17 -6.36 14.01 2.23
CA MET A 17 -5.77 12.69 2.06
C MET A 17 -5.68 11.94 3.38
N ARG A 18 -6.00 10.65 3.36
CA ARG A 18 -5.98 9.76 4.53
C ARG A 18 -5.23 8.47 4.20
N THR A 19 -4.68 7.83 5.23
CA THR A 19 -4.05 6.52 5.10
C THR A 19 -4.88 5.45 5.82
N GLY A 20 -4.94 4.25 5.24
CA GLY A 20 -5.62 3.10 5.84
C GLY A 20 -4.91 1.79 5.50
N PHE A 21 -5.30 0.72 6.18
CA PHE A 21 -4.80 -0.63 5.93
C PHE A 21 -5.97 -1.52 5.55
N GLN A 22 -5.74 -2.45 4.62
CA GLN A 22 -6.66 -3.56 4.45
C GLN A 22 -6.45 -4.58 5.57
N THR A 23 -7.55 -5.20 6.01
CA THR A 23 -7.58 -6.22 7.07
C THR A 23 -7.82 -7.61 6.48
N TYR A 24 -7.71 -8.66 7.31
CA TYR A 24 -7.91 -10.07 6.94
C TYR A 24 -6.90 -10.60 5.90
N GLU A 25 -7.37 -11.18 4.80
CA GLU A 25 -6.54 -11.89 3.81
C GLU A 25 -5.76 -10.97 2.86
N ALA A 26 -5.87 -9.65 3.03
CA ALA A 26 -5.31 -8.63 2.15
C ALA A 26 -3.80 -8.38 2.33
N THR A 27 -3.03 -9.42 2.64
CA THR A 27 -1.57 -9.34 2.63
C THR A 27 -1.05 -9.73 1.25
N VAL A 28 -0.04 -9.01 0.76
CA VAL A 28 0.72 -9.48 -0.40
C VAL A 28 1.57 -10.65 0.06
N LYS A 29 1.49 -11.78 -0.65
CA LYS A 29 2.25 -13.00 -0.34
C LYS A 29 3.24 -13.28 -1.47
N LYS A 30 4.34 -13.96 -1.14
CA LYS A 30 5.24 -14.54 -2.14
C LYS A 30 4.49 -15.58 -2.98
N GLN A 31 4.87 -15.74 -4.25
CA GLN A 31 4.31 -16.77 -5.14
C GLN A 31 4.49 -18.19 -4.55
N ARG A 32 3.62 -19.13 -4.97
CA ARG A 32 3.42 -20.52 -4.46
C ARG A 32 4.65 -21.14 -3.76
N GLY A 33 4.42 -21.65 -2.55
CA GLY A 33 5.37 -22.49 -1.79
C GLY A 33 5.90 -21.85 -0.50
N SER A 34 5.71 -20.54 -0.31
CA SER A 34 6.09 -19.90 0.96
C SER A 34 4.96 -19.98 1.98
N MET A 35 5.12 -20.83 3.00
CA MET A 35 4.29 -20.85 4.21
C MET A 35 4.54 -19.63 5.13
N MET A 36 5.55 -18.81 4.83
CA MET A 36 5.95 -17.68 5.68
C MET A 36 5.64 -16.33 5.04
N GLY A 37 4.83 -15.56 5.77
CA GLY A 37 4.87 -14.09 5.77
C GLY A 37 4.27 -13.40 4.54
N GLY A 38 3.10 -12.80 4.75
CA GLY A 38 2.63 -11.72 3.89
C GLY A 38 3.02 -10.36 4.46
N SER A 39 2.94 -9.33 3.62
CA SER A 39 3.15 -7.94 4.05
C SER A 39 1.86 -7.15 3.86
N ALA A 40 1.53 -6.33 4.85
CA ALA A 40 0.32 -5.51 4.84
C ALA A 40 0.37 -4.47 3.72
N LEU A 41 -0.79 -4.23 3.09
CA LEU A 41 -0.99 -3.12 2.18
C LEU A 41 -1.46 -1.89 2.95
N GLN A 42 -0.76 -0.78 2.74
CA GLN A 42 -1.20 0.54 3.13
C GLN A 42 -1.75 1.28 1.92
N HIS A 43 -2.93 1.86 2.07
CA HIS A 43 -3.57 2.70 1.07
C HIS A 43 -3.46 4.17 1.44
N LEU A 44 -3.19 5.00 0.45
CA LEU A 44 -3.46 6.42 0.46
C LEU A 44 -4.75 6.65 -0.32
N PHE A 45 -5.74 7.29 0.31
CA PHE A 45 -7.03 7.54 -0.31
C PHE A 45 -7.57 8.94 -0.01
N CYS A 46 -8.44 9.43 -0.89
CA CYS A 46 -9.07 10.73 -0.75
C CYS A 46 -10.23 10.66 0.25
N GLY A 47 -10.19 11.47 1.31
CA GLY A 47 -11.27 11.58 2.30
C GLY A 47 -12.57 12.16 1.74
N ARG A 48 -12.49 12.93 0.64
CA ARG A 48 -13.66 13.56 0.01
C ARG A 48 -14.39 12.67 -0.99
N CYS A 49 -13.66 12.02 -1.90
CA CYS A 49 -14.29 11.22 -2.98
C CYS A 49 -14.09 9.70 -2.84
N GLY A 50 -13.38 9.24 -1.80
CA GLY A 50 -13.18 7.82 -1.53
C GLY A 50 -12.15 7.11 -2.42
N MET A 51 -11.63 7.76 -3.46
CA MET A 51 -10.66 7.14 -4.36
C MET A 51 -9.36 6.77 -3.65
N VAL A 52 -8.94 5.50 -3.82
CA VAL A 52 -7.59 5.06 -3.47
C VAL A 52 -6.63 5.54 -4.56
N VAL A 53 -5.70 6.42 -4.21
CA VAL A 53 -4.80 7.07 -5.18
C VAL A 53 -3.43 6.40 -5.24
N ALA A 54 -3.04 5.68 -4.19
CA ALA A 54 -1.82 4.87 -4.16
C ALA A 54 -1.95 3.75 -3.12
N SER A 55 -1.22 2.67 -3.34
CA SER A 55 -1.05 1.57 -2.37
C SER A 55 0.42 1.20 -2.28
N ARG A 56 0.89 0.81 -1.09
CA ARG A 56 2.25 0.29 -0.91
C ARG A 56 2.26 -0.92 0.02
N VAL A 57 3.20 -1.81 -0.25
CA VAL A 57 3.60 -2.87 0.68
C VAL A 57 4.45 -2.24 1.78
N LEU A 58 4.16 -2.49 3.06
CA LEU A 58 4.90 -1.86 4.16
C LEU A 58 6.32 -2.39 4.35
N ARG A 59 6.52 -3.68 4.04
CA ARG A 59 7.80 -4.38 4.18
C ARG A 59 8.22 -5.02 2.86
N PRO A 60 8.48 -4.23 1.79
CA PRO A 60 8.84 -4.78 0.49
C PRO A 60 10.16 -5.57 0.52
N GLU A 61 11.08 -5.24 1.43
CA GLU A 61 12.35 -5.95 1.63
C GLU A 61 12.17 -7.44 1.99
N THR A 62 11.02 -7.80 2.57
CA THR A 62 10.70 -9.21 2.86
C THR A 62 10.53 -10.04 1.58
N PHE A 63 10.40 -9.41 0.41
CA PHE A 63 10.30 -10.04 -0.89
C PHE A 63 11.66 -10.18 -1.61
N ASP A 64 12.72 -9.53 -1.12
CA ASP A 64 14.02 -9.43 -1.81
C ASP A 64 14.89 -10.71 -1.75
N SER A 65 14.38 -11.82 -1.20
CA SER A 65 15.12 -13.10 -1.14
C SER A 65 15.10 -13.90 -2.45
N ALA A 66 14.65 -13.32 -3.56
CA ALA A 66 14.71 -13.95 -4.88
C ALA A 66 15.53 -13.09 -5.84
N ALA A 67 16.85 -13.25 -5.78
CA ALA A 67 17.69 -13.23 -6.98
C ALA A 67 17.37 -14.42 -7.92
N GLY A 68 16.08 -14.70 -8.09
CA GLY A 68 15.50 -15.75 -8.90
C GLY A 68 14.36 -15.09 -9.65
N ARG A 69 14.63 -14.81 -10.92
CA ARG A 69 13.73 -14.35 -11.98
C ARG A 69 12.24 -14.55 -11.65
N TRP A 70 11.53 -13.42 -11.62
CA TRP A 70 10.07 -13.29 -11.67
C TRP A 70 9.45 -14.19 -12.74
#